data_AF-A0A0N5A8J2-F1
#
_entry.id   AF-A0A0N5A8J2-F1
#
_cell.length_a   1.000
_cell.length_b   1.000
_cell.length_c   1.000
_cell.angle_alpha   90.00
_cell.angle_beta   90.00
_cell.angle_gamma   90.00
#
_symmetry.space_group_name_H-M   'P 1'
#
loop_
_entity.id
_entity.type
_entity.pdbx_description
1 polymer ?
#
loop_
_entity_poly.entity_id
_entity_poly.type
_entity_poly.pdbx_seq_one_letter_code
_entity_poly.pdbx_strand_id
1 'polypeptide(L)'
;VILACSLSELVTSIWPTLNCSVTELPSKNDLVNLIISGSLLLVPYDCDKNFEPALLNGHYAHWCVIGGFLAPNRSLNEVVWNQVIPKVTDMLYVFALHGKSRHFALWNYESLVASNANLFEFSLKKSKDGYEYVLPKEGLEGLRCKCLVISDH
;
A
#
# COMPACT_ATOMS: atom_id res chain seq x y z
N VAL A 1 -4.31 8.77 -11.04
CA VAL A 1 -4.60 7.91 -9.88
C VAL A 1 -6.02 7.43 -10.08
N ILE A 2 -6.28 6.12 -9.93
CA ILE A 2 -7.62 5.54 -10.06
C ILE A 2 -8.27 5.55 -8.67
N LEU A 3 -9.60 5.69 -8.59
CA LEU A 3 -10.38 5.53 -7.37
C LEU A 3 -10.17 4.17 -6.70
N ALA A 4 -10.12 4.11 -5.37
CA ALA A 4 -10.06 2.83 -4.66
C ALA A 4 -11.30 1.97 -4.97
N CYS A 5 -12.51 2.55 -4.94
CA CYS A 5 -13.74 1.82 -5.28
C CYS A 5 -13.76 1.32 -6.74
N SER A 6 -13.42 2.18 -7.72
CA SER A 6 -13.36 1.74 -9.12
C SER A 6 -12.27 0.71 -9.39
N LEU A 7 -11.20 0.70 -8.59
CA LEU A 7 -10.15 -0.30 -8.70
C LEU A 7 -10.57 -1.63 -8.07
N SER A 8 -11.34 -1.61 -6.98
CA SER A 8 -12.02 -2.80 -6.46
C SER A 8 -12.99 -3.38 -7.50
N GLU A 9 -13.85 -2.55 -8.11
CA GLU A 9 -14.76 -2.97 -9.17
C GLU A 9 -14.00 -3.54 -10.38
N LEU A 10 -12.89 -2.91 -10.78
CA LEU A 10 -12.04 -3.38 -11.87
C LEU A 10 -11.43 -4.75 -11.55
N VAL A 11 -10.86 -4.93 -10.36
CA VAL A 11 -10.26 -6.21 -9.92
C VAL A 11 -11.31 -7.33 -10.00
N THR A 12 -12.51 -7.09 -9.47
CA THR A 12 -13.60 -8.07 -9.51
C THR A 12 -14.13 -8.30 -10.92
N SER A 13 -14.08 -7.29 -11.81
CA SER A 13 -14.49 -7.45 -13.22
C SER A 13 -13.51 -8.32 -14.02
N ILE A 14 -12.20 -8.19 -13.76
CA ILE A 14 -11.15 -8.96 -14.44
C ILE A 14 -11.05 -10.37 -13.86
N TRP A 15 -11.21 -10.48 -12.54
CA TRP A 15 -11.08 -11.74 -11.81
C TRP A 15 -12.24 -11.89 -10.81
N PRO A 16 -13.42 -12.38 -11.26
CA PRO A 16 -14.64 -12.44 -10.43
C PRO A 16 -14.54 -13.31 -9.17
N THR A 17 -13.52 -14.16 -9.09
CA THR A 17 -13.27 -15.01 -7.92
C THR A 17 -12.39 -14.32 -6.86
N LEU A 18 -11.99 -13.07 -7.04
CA LEU A 18 -11.30 -12.30 -6.00
C LEU A 18 -12.31 -11.45 -5.24
N ASN A 19 -12.11 -11.36 -3.93
CA ASN A 19 -12.76 -10.37 -3.08
C ASN A 19 -11.89 -9.13 -3.02
N CYS A 20 -12.50 -7.95 -3.16
CA CYS A 20 -11.80 -6.69 -3.03
C CYS A 20 -12.61 -5.67 -2.22
N SER A 21 -12.03 -5.17 -1.12
CA SER A 21 -12.67 -4.20 -0.25
C SER A 21 -11.78 -2.99 0.02
N VAL A 22 -12.38 -1.81 0.11
CA VAL A 22 -11.71 -0.60 0.59
C VAL A 22 -11.80 -0.59 2.11
N THR A 23 -10.64 -0.51 2.77
CA THR A 23 -10.55 -0.44 4.24
C THR A 23 -9.64 0.71 4.65
N GLU A 24 -9.69 1.08 5.93
CA GLU A 24 -8.60 1.85 6.52
C GLU A 24 -7.28 1.04 6.47
N LEU A 25 -6.15 1.73 6.51
CA LEU A 25 -4.84 1.10 6.59
C LEU A 25 -4.75 0.28 7.88
N PRO A 26 -4.39 -1.01 7.81
CA PRO A 26 -4.39 -1.88 8.97
C PRO A 26 -3.26 -1.51 9.94
N SER A 27 -3.46 -1.87 11.22
CA SER A 27 -2.36 -1.90 12.17
C SER A 27 -1.26 -2.87 11.72
N LYS A 28 -0.07 -2.80 12.31
CA LYS A 28 1.04 -3.73 11.99
C LYS A 28 0.63 -5.20 12.16
N ASN A 29 -0.10 -5.52 13.23
CA ASN A 29 -0.56 -6.88 13.51
C ASN A 29 -1.67 -7.32 12.53
N ASP A 30 -2.60 -6.42 12.20
CA ASP A 30 -3.68 -6.73 11.25
C ASP A 30 -3.11 -6.92 9.84
N LEU A 31 -2.10 -6.14 9.44
CA LEU A 31 -1.39 -6.32 8.18
C LEU A 31 -0.76 -7.71 8.09
N VAL A 32 -0.07 -8.14 9.15
CA VAL A 32 0.54 -9.47 9.24
C VAL A 32 -0.52 -10.55 9.09
N ASN A 33 -1.66 -10.43 9.79
CA ASN A 33 -2.77 -11.38 9.69
C ASN A 33 -3.35 -11.46 8.28
N LEU A 34 -3.56 -10.32 7.62
CA LEU A 34 -4.07 -10.26 6.24
C LEU A 34 -3.12 -10.94 5.25
N ILE A 35 -1.81 -10.68 5.35
CA ILE A 35 -0.83 -11.29 4.46
C ILE A 35 -0.76 -12.81 4.69
N ILE A 36 -0.81 -13.27 5.94
CA ILE A 36 -0.80 -14.70 6.29
C ILE A 36 -2.06 -15.41 5.79
N SER A 37 -3.20 -14.72 5.77
CA SER A 37 -4.44 -15.24 5.21
C SER A 37 -4.46 -15.26 3.68
N GLY A 38 -3.35 -14.93 3.01
CA GLY A 38 -3.25 -14.90 1.55
C GLY A 38 -3.70 -13.60 0.90
N SER A 39 -4.01 -12.57 1.70
CA SER A 39 -4.45 -11.28 1.15
C SER A 39 -3.28 -10.46 0.63
N LEU A 40 -3.52 -9.70 -0.43
CA LEU A 40 -2.67 -8.63 -0.92
C LEU A 40 -3.27 -7.28 -0.54
N LEU A 41 -2.40 -6.29 -0.29
CA LEU A 41 -2.85 -4.93 -0.04
C LEU A 41 -2.34 -4.00 -1.12
N LEU A 42 -3.25 -3.25 -1.71
CA LEU A 42 -2.92 -2.21 -2.66
C LEU A 42 -3.07 -0.85 -1.96
N VAL A 43 -1.95 -0.15 -1.79
CA VAL A 43 -1.83 1.06 -0.98
C VAL A 43 -1.47 2.25 -1.87
N PRO A 44 -2.28 3.32 -1.89
CA PRO A 44 -1.88 4.57 -2.48
C PRO A 44 -0.88 5.26 -1.55
N TYR A 45 0.18 5.83 -2.10
CA TYR A 45 1.22 6.49 -1.31
C TYR A 45 1.86 7.61 -2.12
N ASP A 46 2.59 8.51 -1.48
CA ASP A 46 3.32 9.56 -2.15
C ASP A 46 4.76 9.12 -2.44
N CYS A 47 5.23 9.34 -3.66
CA CYS A 47 6.38 8.62 -4.21
C CYS A 47 7.56 9.56 -4.48
N ASP A 48 8.72 9.31 -3.87
CA ASP A 48 9.94 10.05 -4.22
C ASP A 48 10.54 9.54 -5.55
N LYS A 49 11.63 10.18 -6.00
CA LYS A 49 12.38 9.84 -7.23
C LYS A 49 12.95 8.41 -7.20
N ASN A 50 13.28 7.89 -6.01
CA ASN A 50 13.73 6.51 -5.82
C ASN A 50 12.57 5.51 -5.60
N PHE A 51 11.33 5.98 -5.75
CA PHE A 51 10.08 5.24 -5.54
C PHE A 51 9.72 4.90 -4.10
N GLU A 52 10.53 5.32 -3.13
CA GLU A 52 10.23 5.12 -1.70
C GLU A 52 9.07 6.02 -1.25
N PRO A 53 8.41 5.65 -0.12
CA PRO A 53 7.40 6.48 0.49
C PRO A 53 7.97 7.83 0.94
N ALA A 54 7.25 8.89 0.59
CA ALA A 54 7.64 10.27 0.83
C ALA A 54 6.51 11.11 1.40
N LEU A 55 6.84 12.34 1.79
CA LEU A 55 5.91 13.32 2.34
C LEU A 55 5.90 14.59 1.45
N LEU A 56 5.34 14.49 0.25
CA LEU A 56 5.31 15.54 -0.79
C LEU A 56 3.87 16.02 -1.08
N ASN A 57 3.02 16.07 -0.04
CA ASN A 57 1.59 16.39 -0.09
C ASN A 57 0.72 15.61 -1.11
N GLY A 58 1.16 14.45 -1.60
CA GLY A 58 0.45 13.68 -2.62
C GLY A 58 0.74 14.12 -4.06
N HIS A 59 1.65 15.08 -4.26
CA HIS A 59 1.99 15.57 -5.61
C HIS A 59 2.57 14.47 -6.51
N TYR A 60 3.13 13.42 -5.93
CA TYR A 60 3.64 12.27 -6.65
C TYR A 60 2.85 10.99 -6.35
N ALA A 61 1.60 11.12 -5.90
CA ALA A 61 0.71 9.99 -5.56
C ALA A 61 0.80 8.82 -6.55
N HIS A 62 1.15 7.66 -6.03
CA HIS A 62 1.35 6.41 -6.75
C HIS A 62 0.70 5.27 -5.99
N TRP A 63 0.79 4.06 -6.53
CA TRP A 63 0.25 2.86 -5.92
C TRP A 63 1.37 1.83 -5.74
N CYS A 64 1.33 1.12 -4.62
CA CYS A 64 2.15 -0.06 -4.40
C CYS A 64 1.29 -1.25 -3.96
N VAL A 65 1.73 -2.46 -4.28
CA VAL A 65 1.16 -3.72 -3.79
C VAL A 65 2.08 -4.26 -2.71
N ILE A 66 1.55 -4.49 -1.52
CA ILE A 66 2.19 -5.24 -0.45
C ILE A 66 1.78 -6.70 -0.60
N GLY A 67 2.78 -7.58 -0.72
CA GLY A 67 2.57 -9.04 -0.80
C GLY A 67 3.37 -9.83 0.23
N GLY A 68 4.05 -9.17 1.15
CA GLY A 68 4.88 -9.81 2.16
C GLY A 68 5.34 -8.82 3.22
N PHE A 69 5.90 -9.35 4.31
CA PHE A 69 6.46 -8.54 5.39
C PHE A 69 7.77 -9.12 5.93
N LEU A 70 8.53 -8.26 6.62
CA LEU A 70 9.67 -8.61 7.44
C LEU A 70 9.50 -7.95 8.81
N ALA A 71 9.48 -8.76 9.86
CA ALA A 71 9.29 -8.33 11.25
C ALA A 71 10.51 -8.73 12.08
N PRO A 72 11.57 -7.90 12.12
CA PRO A 72 12.80 -8.24 12.82
C PRO A 72 12.60 -8.21 14.34
N ASN A 73 13.05 -9.25 15.03
CA ASN A 73 13.17 -9.26 16.47
C ASN A 73 14.56 -8.74 16.88
N ARG A 74 14.62 -7.49 17.38
CA ARG A 74 15.86 -6.84 17.80
C ARG A 74 16.51 -7.45 19.04
N SER A 75 15.80 -8.30 19.77
CA SER A 75 16.37 -9.03 20.91
C SER A 75 17.18 -10.25 20.48
N LEU A 76 17.13 -10.63 19.19
CA LEU A 76 17.98 -11.68 18.64
C LEU A 76 19.30 -11.08 18.15
N ASN A 77 20.41 -11.66 18.60
CA ASN A 77 21.75 -11.29 18.13
C ASN A 77 22.15 -12.03 16.84
N GLU A 78 21.31 -12.95 16.37
CA GLU A 78 21.52 -13.76 15.17
C GLU A 78 20.25 -13.81 14.33
N VAL A 79 20.40 -13.91 13.01
CA VAL A 79 19.28 -14.04 12.08
C VAL A 79 18.77 -15.48 12.12
N VAL A 80 17.63 -15.67 12.77
CA VAL A 80 16.91 -16.95 12.78
C VAL A 80 15.74 -16.86 11.80
N TRP A 81 15.84 -17.56 10.68
CA TRP A 81 14.70 -17.78 9.79
C TRP A 81 13.79 -18.82 10.41
N ASN A 82 12.61 -18.41 10.85
CA ASN A 82 11.57 -19.34 11.28
C ASN A 82 10.21 -18.87 10.75
N GLN A 83 9.27 -19.80 10.61
CA GLN A 83 7.90 -19.52 10.19
C GLN A 83 7.03 -19.06 11.39
N VAL A 84 7.65 -18.66 12.51
CA VAL A 84 6.89 -18.21 13.68
C VAL A 84 6.31 -16.85 13.33
N ILE A 85 4.98 -16.82 13.26
CA ILE A 85 4.24 -15.58 13.07
C ILE A 85 4.48 -14.72 14.32
N PRO A 86 5.04 -13.51 14.17
CA PRO A 86 5.27 -12.63 15.30
C PRO A 86 3.93 -12.20 15.91
N LYS A 87 3.78 -12.39 17.22
CA LYS A 87 2.55 -12.03 17.95
C LYS A 87 2.37 -10.51 18.12
N VAL A 88 3.48 -9.80 18.23
CA VAL A 88 3.54 -8.33 18.33
C VAL A 88 4.71 -7.86 17.48
N THR A 89 4.44 -6.95 16.56
CA THR A 89 5.46 -6.38 15.69
C THR A 89 5.68 -4.90 16.02
N ASP A 90 6.66 -4.60 16.86
CA ASP A 90 7.07 -3.21 17.13
C ASP A 90 7.70 -2.57 15.90
N MET A 91 8.43 -3.36 15.10
CA MET A 91 9.03 -2.93 13.85
C MET A 91 8.54 -3.84 12.72
N LEU A 92 8.04 -3.23 11.66
CA LEU A 92 7.49 -3.93 10.51
C LEU A 92 7.99 -3.28 9.22
N TYR A 93 8.54 -4.11 8.34
CA TYR A 93 8.83 -3.75 6.97
C TYR A 93 7.92 -4.53 6.03
N VAL A 94 7.64 -3.97 4.87
CA VAL A 94 6.80 -4.57 3.84
C VAL A 94 7.58 -4.77 2.57
N PHE A 95 7.33 -5.91 1.91
CA PHE A 95 7.76 -6.14 0.54
C PHE A 95 6.73 -5.52 -0.40
N ALA A 96 7.13 -4.42 -1.03
CA ALA A 96 6.25 -3.61 -1.87
C ALA A 96 6.69 -3.67 -3.35
N LEU A 97 5.73 -3.87 -4.25
CA LEU A 97 5.88 -3.71 -5.69
C LEU A 97 5.22 -2.42 -6.14
N HIS A 98 5.89 -1.65 -7.01
CA HIS A 98 5.33 -0.43 -7.59
C HIS A 98 5.39 -0.49 -9.13
N GLY A 99 4.56 0.29 -9.81
CA GLY A 99 4.33 0.18 -11.27
C GLY A 99 5.51 0.58 -12.18
N LYS A 100 6.70 0.83 -11.63
CA LYS A 100 7.89 1.28 -12.38
C LYS A 100 9.10 0.36 -12.22
N SER A 101 8.98 -0.71 -11.43
CA SER A 101 10.04 -1.70 -11.22
C SER A 101 9.43 -3.10 -11.15
N ARG A 102 10.22 -4.12 -11.50
CA ARG A 102 9.88 -5.54 -11.32
C ARG A 102 10.43 -6.12 -10.02
N HIS A 103 11.18 -5.33 -9.25
CA HIS A 103 11.81 -5.75 -8.00
C HIS A 103 10.96 -5.31 -6.81
N PHE A 104 10.85 -6.18 -5.81
CA PHE A 104 10.32 -5.81 -4.52
C PHE A 104 11.25 -4.80 -3.85
N ALA A 105 10.68 -3.72 -3.36
CA ALA A 105 11.33 -2.83 -2.42
C ALA A 105 10.97 -3.23 -1.00
N LEU A 106 11.88 -2.99 -0.06
CA LEU A 106 11.66 -3.23 1.36
C LEU A 106 11.50 -1.87 2.07
N TRP A 107 10.30 -1.56 2.55
CA TRP A 107 10.00 -0.27 3.16
C TRP A 107 9.56 -0.43 4.61
N ASN A 108 9.91 0.53 5.45
CA ASN A 108 9.33 0.64 6.79
C ASN A 108 7.81 0.91 6.65
N TYR A 109 6.99 0.12 7.32
CA TYR A 109 5.54 0.21 7.18
C TYR A 109 4.98 1.53 7.71
N GLU A 110 5.54 2.09 8.78
CA GLU A 110 5.10 3.39 9.32
C GLU A 110 5.40 4.53 8.36
N SER A 111 6.54 4.49 7.66
CA SER A 111 6.85 5.46 6.60
C SER A 111 5.82 5.40 5.46
N LEU A 112 5.38 4.19 5.08
CA LEU A 112 4.34 4.00 4.07
C LEU A 112 2.98 4.54 4.55
N VAL A 113 2.60 4.25 5.81
CA VAL A 113 1.36 4.76 6.42
C VAL A 113 1.38 6.29 6.48
N ALA A 114 2.49 6.89 6.91
CA ALA A 114 2.65 8.35 6.94
C ALA A 114 2.56 8.96 5.54
N SER A 115 3.15 8.31 4.54
CA SER A 115 3.08 8.73 3.14
C SER A 115 1.65 8.69 2.58
N ASN A 116 0.89 7.63 2.89
CA ASN A 116 -0.53 7.54 2.55
C ASN A 116 -1.37 8.61 3.28
N ALA A 117 -1.10 8.86 4.56
CA ALA A 117 -1.79 9.90 5.33
C ALA A 117 -1.52 11.32 4.80
N ASN A 118 -0.42 11.50 4.07
CA ASN A 118 0.00 12.77 3.46
C ASN A 118 -0.60 13.01 2.05
N LEU A 119 -1.53 12.18 1.58
CA LEU A 119 -2.21 12.39 0.30
C LEU A 119 -3.21 13.56 0.39
N PHE A 120 -2.71 14.78 0.27
CA PHE A 120 -3.48 16.03 0.39
C PHE A 120 -3.98 16.54 -0.96
N GLU A 121 -3.08 16.66 -1.92
CA GLU A 121 -3.30 17.47 -3.11
C GLU A 121 -3.03 16.69 -4.39
N PHE A 122 -3.97 16.77 -5.32
CA PHE A 122 -3.69 16.29 -6.67
C PHE A 122 -2.75 17.26 -7.40
N SER A 123 -1.69 16.71 -7.98
CA SER A 123 -0.64 17.52 -8.63
C SER A 123 -1.16 18.31 -9.83
N LEU A 124 -0.86 19.62 -9.84
CA LEU A 124 -1.05 20.49 -11.00
C LEU A 124 -0.25 20.05 -12.23
N LYS A 125 0.88 19.35 -12.03
CA LYS A 125 1.64 18.78 -13.14
C LYS A 125 0.87 17.63 -13.78
N LYS A 126 0.28 16.74 -12.96
CA LYS A 126 -0.55 15.63 -13.44
C LYS A 126 -1.84 16.12 -14.08
N SER A 127 -2.44 17.20 -13.60
CA SER A 127 -3.63 17.77 -14.26
C SER A 127 -3.35 18.35 -15.66
N LYS A 128 -2.08 18.45 -16.08
CA LYS A 128 -1.65 19.05 -17.35
C LYS A 128 -0.82 18.10 -18.21
N ASP A 129 -0.69 16.83 -17.84
CA ASP A 129 0.18 15.87 -18.54
C ASP A 129 -0.51 15.13 -19.70
N GLY A 130 -1.78 15.43 -19.96
CA GLY A 130 -2.56 14.85 -21.06
C GLY A 130 -3.18 13.48 -20.76
N TYR A 131 -2.98 12.93 -19.55
CA TYR A 131 -3.62 11.69 -19.13
C TYR A 131 -4.94 11.96 -18.39
N GLU A 132 -5.87 11.01 -18.54
CA GLU A 132 -7.10 11.00 -17.76
C GLU A 132 -6.87 10.30 -16.41
N TYR A 133 -7.33 10.95 -15.33
CA TYR A 133 -7.20 10.44 -13.98
C TYR A 133 -8.55 10.41 -13.29
N VAL A 134 -8.89 9.27 -12.71
CA VAL A 134 -10.16 9.08 -12.00
C VAL A 134 -9.97 9.40 -10.52
N LEU A 135 -10.38 10.60 -10.11
CA LEU A 135 -10.24 11.07 -8.74
C LEU A 135 -11.56 10.93 -7.95
N PRO A 136 -11.50 10.72 -6.62
CA PRO A 136 -12.67 10.86 -5.74
C PRO A 136 -13.27 12.25 -5.84
N LYS A 137 -14.55 12.39 -5.46
CA LYS A 137 -15.20 13.71 -5.40
C LYS A 137 -14.44 14.64 -4.46
N GLU A 138 -13.92 14.07 -3.39
CA GLU A 138 -13.05 14.67 -2.38
C GLU A 138 -11.56 14.73 -2.80
N GLY A 139 -11.21 14.40 -4.05
CA GLY A 139 -9.83 14.36 -4.50
C GLY A 139 -9.02 13.27 -3.81
N LEU A 140 -7.74 13.51 -3.51
CA LEU A 140 -6.88 12.50 -2.88
C LEU A 140 -7.31 12.13 -1.45
N GLU A 141 -8.17 12.94 -0.79
CA GLU A 141 -8.73 12.62 0.52
C GLU A 141 -9.49 11.29 0.53
N GLY A 142 -10.12 10.93 -0.59
CA GLY A 142 -10.84 9.66 -0.72
C GLY A 142 -9.93 8.43 -0.66
N LEU A 143 -8.61 8.62 -0.81
CA LEU A 143 -7.57 7.59 -0.75
C LEU A 143 -6.75 7.64 0.55
N ARG A 144 -6.83 8.74 1.30
CA ARG A 144 -6.05 8.95 2.52
C ARG A 144 -6.53 8.01 3.61
N CYS A 145 -5.57 7.50 4.39
CA CYS A 145 -5.73 6.52 5.44
C CYS A 145 -6.33 5.19 4.97
N LYS A 146 -6.46 4.96 3.66
CA LYS A 146 -7.16 3.81 3.08
C LYS A 146 -6.25 2.95 2.24
N CYS A 147 -6.62 1.69 2.12
CA CYS A 147 -6.06 0.73 1.19
C CYS A 147 -7.16 -0.15 0.61
N LEU A 148 -6.78 -0.92 -0.41
CA LEU A 148 -7.58 -2.01 -0.93
C LEU A 148 -7.01 -3.33 -0.43
N VAL A 149 -7.85 -4.16 0.18
CA VAL A 149 -7.53 -5.54 0.51
C VAL A 149 -8.08 -6.42 -0.60
N ILE A 150 -7.23 -7.29 -1.14
CA ILE A 150 -7.57 -8.25 -2.19
C ILE A 150 -7.31 -9.65 -1.63
N SER A 151 -8.31 -10.52 -1.64
CA SER A 151 -8.17 -11.92 -1.20
C SER A 151 -8.88 -12.86 -2.16
N ASP A 152 -8.60 -14.15 -2.05
CA ASP A 152 -9.46 -15.18 -2.62
C ASP A 152 -10.80 -15.29 -1.84
N HIS A 153 -11.70 -16.12 -2.37
CA HIS A 153 -12.95 -16.54 -1.70
C HIS A 153 -12.69 -17.61 -0.65
#